data_AF-A0A2X5P203-F1
#
_entry.id   AF-A0A2X5P203-F1
#
_cell.length_a   1.000
_cell.length_b   1.000
_cell.length_c   1.000
_cell.angle_alpha   90.00
_cell.angle_beta   90.00
_cell.angle_gamma   90.00
#
_symmetry.space_group_name_H-M   'P 1'
#
loop_
_entity.id
_entity.type
_entity.pdbx_description
1 polymer ?
#
loop_
_entity_poly.entity_id
_entity_poly.type
_entity_poly.pdbx_seq_one_letter_code
_entity_poly.pdbx_strand_id
1 'polypeptide(L)' 'MTASRMPAVFLGHGSPMNVLEENRYTECWRELGNGYPDLTPFWRCLPTGIPAAPR' A
#
# COMPACT_ATOMS: atom_id res chain seq x y z
N MET A 1 -0.08 -15.75 22.69
CA MET A 1 0.55 -14.85 21.69
C MET A 1 -0.55 -14.05 21.02
N THR A 2 -0.47 -12.72 21.04
CA THR A 2 -1.39 -11.83 20.33
C THR A 2 -0.87 -11.63 18.91
N ALA A 3 -1.63 -12.08 17.91
CA ALA A 3 -1.30 -11.81 16.51
C ALA A 3 -1.36 -10.29 16.25
N SER A 4 -0.31 -9.74 15.63
CA SER A 4 -0.33 -8.35 15.16
C SER A 4 -1.39 -8.21 14.08
N ARG A 5 -2.40 -7.38 14.31
CA ARG A 5 -3.50 -7.15 13.35
C ARG A 5 -3.12 -6.00 12.43
N MET A 6 -3.02 -6.27 11.13
CA MET A 6 -2.86 -5.20 10.14
C MET A 6 -4.21 -4.48 9.94
N PRO A 7 -4.22 -3.14 9.90
CA PRO A 7 -5.43 -2.39 9.60
C PRO A 7 -5.79 -2.55 8.11
N ALA A 8 -7.08 -2.72 7.83
CA ALA A 8 -7.64 -2.70 6.47
C ALA A 8 -8.52 -1.46 6.31
N VAL A 9 -8.33 -0.72 5.21
CA VAL A 9 -9.08 0.50 4.91
C VAL A 9 -9.63 0.41 3.50
N PHE A 10 -10.91 0.75 3.33
CA PHE A 10 -11.56 0.86 2.03
C PHE A 10 -11.63 2.33 1.63
N LEU A 11 -11.09 2.65 0.44
CA LEU A 11 -11.00 4.02 -0.05
C LEU A 11 -11.93 4.18 -1.26
N GLY A 12 -12.95 5.02 -1.10
CA GLY A 12 -13.81 5.44 -2.19
C GLY A 12 -13.17 6.60 -2.96
N HIS A 13 -12.98 6.45 -4.26
CA HIS A 13 -12.35 7.48 -5.10
C HIS A 13 -13.37 8.39 -5.80
N GLY A 14 -14.66 8.02 -5.85
CA GLY A 14 -15.74 8.77 -6.49
C GLY A 14 -15.61 8.77 -8.02
N SER A 15 -14.64 9.53 -8.54
CA SER A 15 -14.23 9.52 -9.94
C SER A 15 -13.08 8.53 -10.14
N PRO A 16 -13.08 7.67 -11.18
CA PRO A 16 -11.96 6.78 -11.49
C PRO A 16 -10.61 7.50 -11.65
N MET A 17 -10.63 8.75 -12.14
CA MET A 17 -9.39 9.52 -12.37
C MET A 17 -8.62 9.80 -11.08
N ASN A 18 -9.32 9.84 -9.93
CA ASN A 18 -8.66 10.04 -8.63
C ASN A 18 -7.71 8.90 -8.25
N VAL A 19 -7.79 7.75 -8.93
CA VAL A 19 -6.88 6.60 -8.75
C VAL A 19 -5.75 6.62 -9.77
N LEU A 20 -5.99 7.15 -10.98
CA LEU A 20 -5.06 7.05 -12.11
C LEU A 20 -4.10 8.23 -12.20
N GLU A 21 -4.52 9.41 -11.74
CA GLU A 21 -3.75 10.65 -11.82
C GLU A 21 -3.10 11.01 -10.49
N GLU A 22 -2.00 11.77 -10.56
CA GLU A 22 -1.42 12.40 -9.38
C GLU A 22 -2.30 13.55 -8.90
N ASN A 23 -2.82 13.39 -7.69
CA ASN A 23 -3.69 14.36 -7.04
C ASN A 23 -3.56 14.24 -5.51
N ARG A 24 -4.20 15.17 -4.78
CA ARG A 24 -4.18 15.23 -3.32
C ARG A 24 -4.57 13.91 -2.61
N TYR A 25 -5.45 13.11 -3.22
CA TYR A 25 -5.87 11.83 -2.65
C TYR A 25 -4.76 10.78 -2.79
N THR A 26 -4.16 10.67 -3.98
CA THR A 26 -3.02 9.75 -4.20
C THR A 26 -1.78 10.12 -3.39
N GLU A 27 -1.53 11.42 -3.19
CA GLU A 27 -0.44 11.91 -2.35
C GLU A 27 -0.66 11.53 -0.89
N CYS A 28 -1.85 11.78 -0.35
CA CYS A 28 -2.19 11.42 1.03
C CYS A 28 -2.10 9.91 1.29
N TRP A 29 -2.47 9.07 0.33
CA TRP A 29 -2.32 7.61 0.46
C TRP A 29 -0.85 7.17 0.44
N ARG A 30 -0.03 7.82 -0.38
CA ARG A 30 1.41 7.55 -0.44
C ARG A 30 2.09 7.92 0.88
N GLU A 31 1.74 9.07 1.46
CA GLU A 31 2.22 9.48 2.78
C GLU A 31 1.77 8.50 3.88
N LEU A 32 0.50 8.10 3.86
CA LEU A 32 -0.04 7.11 4.80
C LEU A 32 0.75 5.79 4.73
N GLY A 33 1.00 5.28 3.52
CA GLY A 33 1.78 4.05 3.32
C GLY A 33 3.23 4.16 3.81
N ASN A 34 3.87 5.32 3.63
CA ASN A 34 5.23 5.58 4.12
C ASN A 34 5.31 5.63 5.66
N GLY A 35 4.23 6.04 6.34
CA GLY A 35 4.14 6.08 7.79
C GLY A 35 4.07 4.70 8.46
N TYR A 36 3.83 3.63 7.69
CA TYR A 36 3.76 2.25 8.17
C TYR A 36 4.77 1.35 7.44
N PRO A 37 6.07 1.44 7.76
CA PRO A 37 7.12 0.68 7.05
C PRO A 37 6.95 -0.85 7.16
N ASP A 38 6.35 -1.36 8.24
CA ASP A 38 6.00 -2.78 8.41
C ASP A 38 4.85 -3.23 7.50
N LEU A 39 4.10 -2.28 6.91
CA LEU A 39 3.10 -2.51 5.87
C LEU A 39 3.70 -2.34 4.46
N THR A 40 5.03 -2.33 4.32
CA THR A 40 5.63 -2.37 2.97
C THR A 40 5.05 -3.56 2.23
N PRO A 41 4.42 -3.33 1.06
CA PRO A 41 3.77 -4.41 0.38
C PRO A 41 4.80 -5.44 -0.05
N PHE A 42 4.52 -6.71 0.24
CA PHE A 42 5.32 -7.86 -0.20
C PHE A 42 5.60 -7.85 -1.71
N TRP A 43 4.71 -7.23 -2.50
CA TRP A 43 4.85 -7.08 -3.95
C TRP A 43 5.86 -6.02 -4.38
N ARG A 44 6.59 -5.35 -3.46
CA ARG A 44 7.74 -4.53 -3.81
C ARG A 44 8.77 -5.43 -4.47
N CYS A 45 8.63 -5.51 -5.79
CA CYS A 45 9.38 -6.36 -6.67
C CYS A 45 10.86 -6.07 -6.40
N LEU A 46 11.61 -7.09 -5.98
CA LEU A 46 13.04 -7.07 -6.22
C LEU A 46 13.22 -6.80 -7.72
N PRO A 47 14.30 -6.10 -8.14
CA PRO A 47 14.55 -5.77 -9.54
C PRO A 47 14.49 -6.97 -10.51
N THR A 48 14.43 -8.19 -9.99
CA THR A 48 14.38 -9.48 -10.69
C THR A 48 12.98 -10.08 -10.89
N GLY A 49 11.88 -9.48 -10.42
CA GLY A 49 10.53 -9.98 -10.77
C GLY A 49 10.02 -11.19 -9.99
N ILE A 50 10.74 -11.68 -8.99
CA ILE A 50 10.39 -12.92 -8.25
C ILE A 50 9.90 -12.57 -6.84
N PRO A 51 8.69 -12.98 -6.42
CA PRO A 51 8.25 -12.83 -5.04
C PRO A 51 9.13 -13.70 -4.14
N ALA A 52 9.83 -13.10 -3.18
CA ALA A 52 10.58 -13.83 -2.17
C ALA A 52 9.60 -14.49 -1.21
N ALA A 53 9.27 -15.78 -1.39
CA ALA A 53 8.30 -16.48 -0.55
C ALA A 53 8.52 -16.24 0.96
N PRO A 54 7.45 -16.03 1.76
CA PRO A 54 7.59 -15.88 3.19
C PRO A 54 8.14 -17.18 3.80
N ARG A 55 9.18 -17.08 4.64
CA ARG A 55 9.48 -18.11 5.64
C ARG A 55 8.57 -17.93 6.84
#